data_AF-A0A344PKH7-F1
#
_entry.id   AF-A0A344PKH7-F1
#
_cell.length_a   1.000
_cell.length_b   1.000
_cell.length_c   1.000
_cell.angle_alpha   90.00
_cell.angle_beta   90.00
_cell.angle_gamma   90.00
#
_symmetry.space_group_name_H-M   'P 1'
#
loop_
_entity.id
_entity.type
_entity.pdbx_description
1 polymer ?
#
loop_
_entity_poly.entity_id
_entity_poly.type
_entity_poly.pdbx_seq_one_letter_code
_entity_poly.pdbx_strand_id
1 'polypeptide(L)'
;MQQSEIYAISIIYTCLTPGTPAHIRPPTTGKRISVPSEAETDAQRQQDAARLAALEVKLDARRTAAPSTAGALGKSFDHANQAWRMVIELVAGIVLGFGIGLGLDWLFGTRPILLVLFTLAGFAAGVKTMMRTAREMADANPPPAAAAGRTDTTGGRAADDDDDEDEAH
;
A
#
# COMPACT_ATOMS: atom_id res chain seq x y z
N MET A 1 22.18 25.99 0.79
CA MET A 1 21.38 24.83 0.31
C MET A 1 21.01 23.83 1.41
N GLN A 2 21.27 24.12 2.70
CA GLN A 2 21.04 23.19 3.83
C GLN A 2 20.08 23.73 4.90
N GLN A 3 19.30 24.80 4.61
CA GLN A 3 18.36 25.37 5.59
C GLN A 3 16.91 24.93 5.35
N SER A 4 16.47 24.79 4.09
CA SER A 4 15.08 24.42 3.76
C SER A 4 14.73 22.98 4.12
N GLU A 5 15.67 22.04 4.00
CA GLU A 5 15.43 20.62 4.34
C GLU A 5 15.35 20.38 5.85
N ILE A 6 16.11 21.15 6.64
CA ILE A 6 16.05 21.09 8.11
C ILE A 6 14.69 21.63 8.62
N TYR A 7 14.15 22.69 8.02
CA TYR A 7 12.83 23.21 8.37
C TYR A 7 11.68 22.25 7.98
N ALA A 8 11.79 21.56 6.85
CA ALA A 8 10.80 20.56 6.43
C ALA A 8 10.73 19.37 7.40
N ILE A 9 11.89 18.87 7.86
CA ILE A 9 11.95 17.80 8.86
C ILE A 9 11.41 18.29 10.22
N SER A 10 11.71 19.53 10.63
CA SER A 10 11.20 20.10 11.89
C SER A 10 9.68 20.26 11.92
N ILE A 11 9.04 20.64 10.81
CA ILE A 11 7.57 20.77 10.74
C ILE A 11 6.89 19.40 10.90
N ILE A 12 7.47 18.34 10.32
CA ILE A 12 6.97 16.96 10.46
C ILE A 12 7.03 16.50 11.93
N TYR A 13 8.11 16.83 12.66
CA TYR A 13 8.23 16.49 14.08
C TYR A 13 7.31 17.32 14.99
N THR A 14 7.06 18.61 14.70
CA THR A 14 6.14 19.44 15.49
C THR A 14 4.67 18.97 15.36
N CYS A 15 4.27 18.44 14.20
CA CYS A 15 2.94 17.83 14.02
C CYS A 15 2.80 16.45 14.68
N LEU A 16 3.89 15.86 15.16
CA LEU A 16 3.91 14.58 15.88
C LEU A 16 3.92 14.75 17.40
N THR A 17 3.50 15.91 17.91
CA THR A 17 3.18 16.06 19.33
C THR A 17 1.72 15.63 19.52
N PRO A 18 1.44 14.43 20.06
CA PRO A 18 0.08 14.04 20.38
C PRO A 18 -0.49 15.08 21.35
N GLY A 19 -1.63 15.64 20.97
CA GLY A 19 -2.37 16.58 21.77
C GLY A 19 -2.50 16.08 23.21
N THR A 20 -2.40 17.04 24.13
CA THR A 20 -2.64 16.93 25.57
C THR A 20 -3.53 15.73 25.89
N PRO A 21 -3.06 14.74 26.67
CA PRO A 21 -3.92 13.64 27.07
C PRO A 21 -5.11 14.24 27.78
N ALA A 22 -6.31 14.08 27.20
CA ALA A 22 -7.54 14.29 27.93
C ALA A 22 -7.38 13.51 29.24
N HIS A 23 -7.54 14.20 30.36
CA HIS A 23 -7.45 13.62 31.69
C HIS A 23 -8.59 12.60 31.83
N ILE A 24 -8.36 11.36 31.41
CA ILE A 24 -9.31 10.26 31.58
C ILE A 24 -9.28 9.92 33.07
N ARG A 25 -10.28 10.42 33.81
CA ARG A 25 -10.56 9.94 35.17
C ARG A 25 -10.84 8.44 35.06
N PRO A 26 -10.10 7.56 35.76
CA PRO A 26 -10.43 6.14 35.73
C PRO A 26 -11.81 5.94 36.36
N PRO A 27 -12.71 5.14 35.76
CA PRO A 27 -13.89 4.69 36.48
C PRO A 27 -13.41 3.80 37.63
N THR A 28 -13.35 4.35 38.84
CA THR A 28 -13.15 3.59 40.08
C THR A 28 -14.42 2.81 40.39
N THR A 29 -14.74 1.82 39.58
CA THR A 29 -15.79 0.87 39.92
C THR A 29 -15.44 -0.43 39.24
N GLY A 30 -14.86 -1.33 40.03
CA GLY A 30 -14.80 -2.74 39.71
C GLY A 30 -16.22 -3.28 39.57
N LYS A 31 -16.83 -3.08 38.39
CA LYS A 31 -17.96 -3.88 37.97
C LYS A 31 -17.35 -5.16 37.43
N ARG A 32 -17.25 -6.16 38.32
CA ARG A 32 -17.07 -7.57 37.97
C ARG A 32 -17.87 -7.81 36.69
N ILE A 33 -17.27 -8.38 35.64
CA ILE A 33 -17.99 -8.78 34.43
C ILE A 33 -18.99 -9.85 34.86
N SER A 34 -20.12 -9.40 35.40
CA SER A 34 -21.30 -10.19 35.65
C SER A 34 -21.87 -10.43 34.29
N VAL A 35 -21.84 -11.69 33.84
CA VAL A 35 -22.58 -12.13 32.66
C VAL A 35 -24.01 -11.64 32.87
N PRO A 36 -24.49 -10.68 32.06
CA PRO A 36 -25.85 -10.19 32.22
C PRO A 36 -26.80 -11.36 31.99
N SER A 37 -27.90 -11.40 32.73
CA SER A 37 -29.02 -12.32 32.43
C SER A 37 -29.32 -12.30 30.93
N GLU A 38 -29.62 -13.45 30.32
CA GLU A 38 -29.80 -13.59 28.86
C GLU A 38 -30.70 -12.49 28.27
N ALA A 39 -31.73 -12.10 29.03
CA ALA A 39 -32.67 -11.03 28.70
C ALA A 39 -32.05 -9.61 28.60
N GLU A 40 -31.04 -9.29 29.42
CA GLU A 40 -30.35 -7.98 29.39
C GLU A 40 -29.38 -7.91 28.20
N THR A 41 -28.78 -9.04 27.82
CA THR A 41 -27.94 -9.17 26.63
C THR A 41 -28.76 -9.02 25.34
N ASP A 42 -29.97 -9.60 25.31
CA ASP A 42 -30.89 -9.47 24.18
C ASP A 42 -31.39 -8.03 23.99
N ALA A 43 -31.75 -7.36 25.08
CA ALA A 43 -32.13 -5.96 25.06
C ALA A 43 -30.98 -5.06 24.56
N GLN A 44 -29.74 -5.35 24.97
CA GLN A 44 -28.56 -4.60 24.53
C GLN A 44 -28.23 -4.86 23.05
N ARG A 45 -28.33 -6.12 22.58
CA ARG A 45 -28.20 -6.47 21.15
C ARG A 45 -29.24 -5.75 20.29
N GLN A 46 -30.49 -5.63 20.77
CA GLN A 46 -31.55 -4.91 20.07
C GLN A 46 -31.30 -3.40 20.05
N GLN A 47 -30.79 -2.81 21.14
CA GLN A 47 -30.38 -1.41 21.16
C GLN A 47 -29.21 -1.12 20.20
N ASP A 48 -28.22 -2.00 20.15
CA ASP A 48 -27.08 -1.86 19.24
C ASP A 48 -27.50 -2.08 17.78
N ALA A 49 -28.36 -3.06 17.50
CA ALA A 49 -28.96 -3.26 16.18
C ALA A 49 -29.78 -2.03 15.73
N ALA A 50 -30.55 -1.42 16.64
CA ALA A 50 -31.29 -0.20 16.36
C ALA A 50 -30.36 1.00 16.10
N ARG A 51 -29.23 1.12 16.83
CA ARG A 51 -28.21 2.14 16.57
C ARG A 51 -27.54 1.96 15.21
N LEU A 52 -27.18 0.72 14.85
CA LEU A 52 -26.58 0.39 13.55
C LEU A 52 -27.56 0.68 12.40
N ALA A 53 -28.82 0.26 12.52
CA ALA A 53 -29.85 0.56 11.53
C ALA A 53 -30.06 2.08 11.35
N ALA A 54 -30.04 2.85 12.45
CA ALA A 54 -30.14 4.31 12.38
C ALA A 54 -28.91 4.97 11.73
N LEU A 55 -27.72 4.36 11.84
CA LEU A 55 -26.52 4.80 11.16
C LEU A 55 -26.55 4.46 9.66
N GLU A 56 -27.04 3.27 9.30
CA GLU A 56 -27.23 2.84 7.91
C GLU A 56 -28.13 3.82 7.14
N VAL A 57 -29.29 4.15 7.71
CA VAL A 57 -30.23 5.13 7.13
C VAL A 57 -29.60 6.51 6.96
N LYS A 58 -28.77 6.95 7.92
CA LYS A 58 -28.04 8.23 7.82
C LYS A 58 -26.93 8.19 6.77
N LEU A 59 -26.26 7.05 6.59
CA LEU A 59 -25.25 6.82 5.56
C LEU A 59 -25.89 6.84 4.17
N ASP A 60 -27.00 6.13 3.96
CA ASP A 60 -27.72 6.09 2.69
C ASP A 60 -28.31 7.45 2.31
N ALA A 61 -28.88 8.18 3.27
CA ALA A 61 -29.35 9.54 3.04
C ALA A 61 -28.22 10.49 2.62
N ARG A 62 -27.02 10.36 3.21
CA ARG A 62 -25.84 11.14 2.80
C ARG A 62 -25.23 10.67 1.48
N ARG A 63 -25.35 9.38 1.14
CA ARG A 63 -24.83 8.78 -0.09
C ARG A 63 -25.66 9.17 -1.32
N THR A 64 -26.95 9.39 -1.14
CA THR A 64 -27.90 9.81 -2.20
C THR A 64 -27.99 11.33 -2.35
N ALA A 65 -27.83 12.11 -1.26
CA ALA A 65 -27.92 13.57 -1.29
C ALA A 65 -26.66 14.30 -1.79
N ALA A 66 -25.53 13.61 -1.92
CA ALA A 66 -24.33 14.13 -2.58
C ALA A 66 -23.73 13.03 -3.46
N PRO A 67 -23.32 13.29 -4.72
CA PRO A 67 -22.37 12.41 -5.41
C PRO A 67 -21.07 12.46 -4.62
N SER A 68 -20.98 11.60 -3.61
CA SER A 68 -20.13 11.86 -2.46
C SER A 68 -18.66 11.59 -2.76
N THR A 69 -17.86 12.64 -2.63
CA THR A 69 -16.42 12.62 -2.34
C THR A 69 -16.07 11.71 -1.14
N ALA A 70 -17.05 11.27 -0.34
CA ALA A 70 -16.89 10.29 0.73
C ALA A 70 -16.76 8.83 0.24
N GLY A 71 -17.46 8.46 -0.85
CA GLY A 71 -17.20 7.19 -1.55
C GLY A 71 -15.84 7.18 -2.24
N ALA A 72 -15.34 8.35 -2.63
CA ALA A 72 -13.96 8.54 -3.05
C ALA A 72 -13.01 8.39 -1.86
N LEU A 73 -13.24 9.01 -0.70
CA LEU A 73 -12.38 8.83 0.49
C LEU A 73 -12.29 7.36 0.93
N GLY A 74 -13.39 6.62 1.06
CA GLY A 74 -13.36 5.20 1.44
C GLY A 74 -12.62 4.31 0.43
N LYS A 75 -12.85 4.50 -0.87
CA LYS A 75 -12.06 3.83 -1.93
C LYS A 75 -10.61 4.30 -1.98
N SER A 76 -10.36 5.59 -1.75
CA SER A 76 -9.02 6.18 -1.69
C SER A 76 -8.24 5.67 -0.49
N PHE A 77 -8.89 5.40 0.64
CA PHE A 77 -8.27 4.76 1.82
C PHE A 77 -7.88 3.31 1.52
N ASP A 78 -8.71 2.54 0.80
CA ASP A 78 -8.35 1.18 0.37
C ASP A 78 -7.16 1.19 -0.60
N HIS A 79 -7.14 2.11 -1.57
CA HIS A 79 -6.01 2.26 -2.49
C HIS A 79 -4.73 2.73 -1.78
N ALA A 80 -4.84 3.62 -0.77
CA ALA A 80 -3.71 4.10 0.01
C ALA A 80 -3.11 3.00 0.90
N ASN A 81 -3.94 2.19 1.57
CA ASN A 81 -3.48 1.07 2.38
C ASN A 81 -2.74 0.03 1.51
N GLN A 82 -3.22 -0.21 0.29
CA GLN A 82 -2.57 -1.13 -0.65
C GLN A 82 -1.21 -0.58 -1.12
N ALA A 83 -1.12 0.70 -1.47
CA ALA A 83 0.12 1.34 -1.88
C ALA A 83 1.18 1.33 -0.77
N TRP A 84 0.78 1.58 0.48
CA TRP A 84 1.66 1.50 1.63
C TRP A 84 2.22 0.09 1.86
N ARG A 85 1.39 -0.95 1.67
CA ARG A 85 1.84 -2.35 1.76
C ARG A 85 2.89 -2.68 0.70
N MET A 86 2.78 -2.16 -0.52
CA MET A 86 3.82 -2.32 -1.54
C MET A 86 5.17 -1.73 -1.10
N VAL A 87 5.13 -0.58 -0.41
CA VAL A 87 6.36 0.02 0.14
C VAL A 87 6.95 -0.85 1.24
N ILE A 88 6.12 -1.36 2.17
CA ILE A 88 6.59 -2.24 3.24
C ILE A 88 7.14 -3.55 2.67
N GLU A 89 6.53 -4.11 1.63
CA GLU A 89 7.02 -5.33 0.95
C GLU A 89 8.42 -5.12 0.37
N LEU A 90 8.66 -3.97 -0.25
CA LEU A 90 9.99 -3.61 -0.76
C LEU A 90 11.01 -3.41 0.37
N VAL A 91 10.64 -2.62 1.38
CA VAL A 91 11.53 -2.31 2.53
C VAL A 91 11.84 -3.58 3.32
N ALA A 92 10.85 -4.46 3.54
CA ALA A 92 11.04 -5.73 4.21
C ALA A 92 12.03 -6.62 3.47
N GLY A 93 11.97 -6.69 2.14
CA GLY A 93 12.93 -7.44 1.32
C GLY A 93 14.36 -6.93 1.50
N ILE A 94 14.56 -5.62 1.47
CA ILE A 94 15.88 -5.00 1.65
C ILE A 94 16.39 -5.21 3.09
N VAL A 95 15.56 -4.98 4.10
CA VAL A 95 15.93 -5.17 5.51
C VAL A 95 16.27 -6.62 5.80
N LEU A 96 15.49 -7.57 5.25
CA LEU A 96 15.76 -8.99 5.40
C LEU A 96 17.07 -9.40 4.70
N GLY A 97 17.30 -8.93 3.48
CA GLY A 97 18.55 -9.16 2.75
C GLY A 97 19.76 -8.57 3.47
N PHE A 98 19.64 -7.35 3.98
CA PHE A 98 20.69 -6.67 4.73
C PHE A 98 20.97 -7.34 6.07
N GLY A 99 19.94 -7.72 6.82
CA GLY A 99 20.08 -8.42 8.10
C GLY A 99 20.76 -9.78 7.95
N ILE A 100 20.36 -10.56 6.94
CA ILE A 100 20.99 -11.83 6.59
C ILE A 100 22.43 -11.61 6.12
N GLY A 101 22.65 -10.66 5.21
CA GLY A 101 23.96 -10.32 4.67
C GLY A 101 24.96 -9.89 5.75
N LEU A 102 24.54 -9.03 6.68
CA LEU A 102 25.34 -8.64 7.85
C LEU A 102 25.64 -9.82 8.77
N GLY A 103 24.65 -10.67 9.04
CA GLY A 103 24.81 -11.83 9.91
C GLY A 103 25.83 -12.83 9.34
N LEU A 104 25.75 -13.11 8.04
CA LEU A 104 26.70 -14.01 7.38
C LEU A 104 28.09 -13.38 7.27
N ASP A 105 28.22 -12.12 6.85
CA ASP A 105 29.54 -11.49 6.77
C ASP A 105 30.23 -11.41 8.14
N TRP A 106 29.46 -11.24 9.23
CA TRP A 106 30.00 -11.28 10.60
C TRP A 106 30.52 -12.67 11.00
N LEU A 107 29.82 -13.73 10.60
CA LEU A 107 30.19 -15.11 10.96
C LEU A 107 31.34 -15.65 10.10
N PHE A 108 31.34 -15.33 8.80
CA PHE A 108 32.32 -15.84 7.84
C PHE A 108 33.55 -14.94 7.70
N GLY A 109 33.54 -13.73 8.28
CA GLY A 109 34.63 -12.77 8.18
C GLY A 109 34.92 -12.35 6.74
N THR A 110 33.97 -12.59 5.83
CA THR A 110 34.08 -12.20 4.43
C THR A 110 34.06 -10.69 4.35
N ARG A 111 34.87 -10.13 3.43
CA ARG A 111 34.69 -8.75 2.94
C ARG A 111 33.20 -8.55 2.58
N PRO A 112 32.64 -7.32 2.57
CA PRO A 112 31.18 -7.05 2.49
C PRO A 112 30.53 -7.46 1.15
N ILE A 113 30.71 -8.72 0.78
CA ILE A 113 30.38 -9.38 -0.47
C ILE A 113 29.05 -10.10 -0.25
N LEU A 114 28.88 -10.83 0.86
CA LEU A 114 27.60 -11.47 1.16
C LEU A 114 26.56 -10.40 1.48
N LEU A 115 26.93 -9.31 2.16
CA LEU A 115 26.06 -8.16 2.37
C LEU A 115 25.55 -7.60 1.05
N VAL A 116 26.43 -7.35 0.07
CA VAL A 116 26.01 -6.84 -1.25
C VAL A 116 25.12 -7.85 -1.97
N LEU A 117 25.52 -9.13 -2.02
CA LEU A 117 24.76 -10.18 -2.71
C LEU A 117 23.37 -10.39 -2.09
N PHE A 118 23.27 -10.49 -0.77
CA PHE A 118 22.00 -10.68 -0.08
C PHE A 118 21.13 -9.42 -0.10
N THR A 119 21.72 -8.22 -0.09
CA THR A 119 20.95 -6.98 -0.25
C THR A 119 20.34 -6.91 -1.67
N LEU A 120 21.12 -7.24 -2.70
CA LEU A 120 20.61 -7.31 -4.08
C LEU A 120 19.55 -8.41 -4.25
N ALA A 121 19.77 -9.58 -3.65
CA ALA A 121 18.78 -10.66 -3.65
C ALA A 121 17.49 -10.27 -2.89
N GLY A 122 17.62 -9.60 -1.75
CA GLY A 122 16.50 -9.08 -0.96
C GLY A 122 15.70 -8.01 -1.70
N PHE A 123 16.40 -7.10 -2.38
CA PHE A 123 15.79 -6.13 -3.28
C PHE A 123 15.04 -6.82 -4.42
N ALA A 124 15.65 -7.79 -5.10
CA ALA A 124 15.00 -8.55 -6.18
C ALA A 124 13.75 -9.29 -5.69
N ALA A 125 13.78 -9.86 -4.48
CA ALA A 125 12.62 -10.47 -3.84
C ALA A 125 11.52 -9.44 -3.51
N GLY A 126 11.89 -8.25 -3.02
CA GLY A 126 10.97 -7.13 -2.76
C GLY A 126 10.29 -6.61 -4.03
N VAL A 127 11.05 -6.43 -5.12
CA VAL A 127 10.47 -6.04 -6.41
C VAL A 127 9.54 -7.13 -6.95
N LYS A 128 9.92 -8.42 -6.83
CA LYS A 128 9.09 -9.54 -7.29
C LYS A 128 7.74 -9.61 -6.56
N THR A 129 7.73 -9.36 -5.25
CA THR A 129 6.49 -9.35 -4.45
C THR A 129 5.59 -8.18 -4.84
N MET A 130 6.16 -6.97 -4.99
CA MET A 130 5.42 -5.81 -5.49
C MET A 130 4.82 -6.05 -6.89
N MET A 131 5.60 -6.61 -7.82
CA MET A 131 5.12 -6.90 -9.18
C MET A 131 4.01 -7.95 -9.20
N ARG A 132 4.07 -8.93 -8.29
CA ARG A 132 3.00 -9.91 -8.12
C ARG A 132 1.71 -9.22 -7.68
N THR A 133 1.79 -8.37 -6.66
CA THR A 133 0.64 -7.60 -6.17
C THR A 133 0.07 -6.69 -7.26
N ALA A 134 0.93 -6.04 -8.04
CA ALA A 134 0.50 -5.19 -9.16
C ALA A 134 -0.24 -5.99 -10.26
N ARG A 135 0.21 -7.22 -10.57
CA ARG A 135 -0.47 -8.11 -11.54
C ARG A 135 -1.83 -8.57 -11.02
N GLU A 136 -1.90 -9.02 -9.77
CA GLU A 136 -3.17 -9.40 -9.14
C GLU A 136 -4.19 -8.25 -9.15
N MET A 137 -3.73 -7.00 -9.00
CA MET A 137 -4.59 -5.81 -9.11
C MET A 137 -4.97 -5.44 -10.54
N ALA A 138 -4.09 -5.64 -11.52
CA ALA A 138 -4.38 -5.40 -12.94
C ALA A 138 -5.36 -6.43 -13.50
N ASP A 139 -5.23 -7.69 -13.08
CA ASP A 139 -6.12 -8.78 -13.49
C ASP A 139 -7.51 -8.64 -12.84
N ALA A 140 -7.58 -8.10 -11.62
CA ALA A 140 -8.84 -7.84 -10.92
C ALA A 140 -9.62 -6.63 -11.47
N ASN A 141 -8.97 -5.76 -12.24
CA ASN A 141 -9.61 -4.58 -12.85
C ASN A 141 -9.02 -4.35 -14.26
N PRO A 142 -9.45 -5.13 -15.27
CA PRO A 142 -8.92 -5.00 -16.61
C PRO A 142 -9.15 -3.56 -17.11
N PRO A 143 -8.12 -2.87 -17.62
CA PRO A 143 -8.30 -1.54 -18.18
C PRO A 143 -9.32 -1.62 -19.34
N PRO A 144 -10.22 -0.64 -19.51
CA PRO A 144 -11.06 -0.58 -20.70
C PRO A 144 -10.13 -0.65 -21.91
N ALA A 145 -10.38 -1.61 -22.82
CA ALA A 145 -9.51 -1.99 -23.91
C ALA A 145 -9.19 -0.80 -24.84
N ALA A 146 -8.17 -0.01 -24.49
CA ALA A 146 -7.72 1.14 -25.28
C ALA A 146 -6.26 1.54 -25.03
N ALA A 147 -5.44 0.70 -24.39
CA ALA A 147 -4.02 1.01 -24.13
C ALA A 147 -3.04 -0.13 -24.46
N ALA A 148 -3.45 -1.13 -25.24
CA ALA A 148 -2.51 -2.02 -25.93
C ALA A 148 -2.06 -1.36 -27.25
N GLY A 149 -1.48 -0.17 -27.13
CA GLY A 149 -0.96 0.62 -28.24
C GLY A 149 0.50 0.28 -28.51
N ARG A 150 0.72 -0.52 -29.56
CA ARG A 150 1.81 -0.38 -30.54
C ARG A 150 3.23 -0.26 -29.99
N THR A 151 3.92 -1.40 -29.89
CA THR A 151 5.38 -1.43 -30.09
C THR A 151 5.63 -1.55 -31.59
N ASP A 152 5.74 -0.41 -32.26
CA ASP A 152 6.37 -0.28 -33.56
C ASP A 152 7.87 -0.54 -33.40
N THR A 153 8.30 -1.72 -33.82
CA THR A 153 9.71 -2.06 -33.99
C THR A 153 10.31 -1.22 -35.13
N THR A 154 10.65 0.03 -34.82
CA THR A 154 11.61 0.81 -35.62
C THR A 154 12.99 0.45 -35.11
N GLY A 155 13.63 -0.52 -35.76
CA GLY A 155 14.97 -0.94 -35.38
C GLY A 155 15.52 -2.09 -36.22
N GLY A 156 16.06 -1.77 -37.40
CA GLY A 156 17.12 -2.56 -38.04
C GLY A 156 16.73 -3.43 -39.24
N ARG A 157 16.70 -2.82 -40.43
CA ARG A 157 17.23 -3.43 -41.67
C ARG A 157 17.64 -2.32 -42.63
N ALA A 158 18.78 -1.71 -42.33
CA ALA A 158 19.60 -1.11 -43.37
C ALA A 158 20.27 -2.25 -44.14
N ALA A 159 20.42 -2.04 -45.45
CA ALA A 159 21.09 -2.88 -46.43
C ALA A 159 20.40 -4.24 -46.70
N ASP A 160 19.72 -4.31 -47.85
CA ASP A 160 20.21 -5.10 -48.99
C ASP A 160 19.66 -4.40 -50.25
N ASP A 161 20.48 -3.49 -50.78
CA ASP A 161 20.51 -3.23 -52.22
C ASP A 161 21.00 -4.52 -52.85
N ASP A 162 20.15 -5.22 -53.60
CA ASP A 162 20.59 -6.13 -54.64
C ASP A 162 19.69 -5.89 -55.85
N ASP A 163 20.32 -5.26 -56.83
CA ASP A 163 19.98 -5.20 -58.24
C ASP A 163 19.37 -6.53 -58.73
N ASP A 164 18.27 -6.45 -59.48
CA ASP A 164 17.93 -7.30 -60.64
C ASP A 164 16.42 -7.15 -60.94
N GLU A 165 16.05 -6.11 -61.70
CA GLU A 165 14.80 -6.11 -62.46
C GLU A 165 15.12 -5.69 -63.91
N ASP A 166 15.16 -6.72 -64.74
CA ASP A 166 15.06 -6.69 -66.19
C ASP A 166 13.80 -5.93 -66.68
N GLU A 167 13.82 -5.64 -67.99
CA GLU A 167 12.68 -5.36 -68.87
C GLU A 167 12.35 -3.90 -69.26
N ALA A 168 12.81 -3.59 -70.49
CA ALA A 168 11.99 -3.20 -71.64
C ALA A 168 11.10 -1.93 -71.56
N HIS A 169 11.53 -0.88 -72.28
CA HIS A 169 10.94 -0.46 -73.57
C HIS A 169 11.70 0.74 -74.16
#